data_AF-A0A2W0B4R5-F1
#
_entry.id   AF-A0A2W0B4R5-F1
#
_cell.length_a   1.000
_cell.length_b   1.000
_cell.length_c   1.000
_cell.angle_alpha   90.00
_cell.angle_beta   90.00
_cell.angle_gamma   90.00
#
_symmetry.space_group_name_H-M   'P 1'
#
loop_
_entity.id
_entity.type
_entity.pdbx_description
1 polymer ?
#
loop_
_entity_poly.entity_id
_entity_poly.type
_entity_poly.pdbx_seq_one_letter_code
_entity_poly.pdbx_strand_id
1 'polypeptide(L)'
;MISATTVMALLPVAVAQSELQTRTLVINGQSGKAVIYRINNQSFIDLESLARIGNGSVSFRGEQIILTLPSSAAATVPDSTPPNEGMTRPFMTSAVQDLALIKDWHTKLAYAIQRGIPGDGSRIVVLHDRAAEGLRLASVDASSHSDRQALQLLTNNFNQVDQWKRKLVDARKSMSSANYSLTPDALEKDSEYQKIVSCNQFLGTMLTGGQYQDTTSCH
;
A
#
# COMPACT_ATOMS: atom_id res chain seq x y z
N MET A 1 37.50 -7.79 -50.96
CA MET A 1 36.43 -6.85 -50.57
C MET A 1 35.43 -7.63 -49.74
N ILE A 2 35.30 -7.32 -48.45
CA ILE A 2 34.45 -8.01 -47.48
C ILE A 2 33.11 -7.25 -47.45
N SER A 3 32.01 -7.86 -47.89
CA SER A 3 30.67 -7.29 -47.71
C SER A 3 30.09 -7.76 -46.39
N ALA A 4 29.88 -6.82 -45.47
CA ALA A 4 29.26 -7.05 -44.17
C ALA A 4 27.74 -6.97 -44.30
N THR A 5 27.05 -8.08 -44.03
CA THR A 5 25.60 -8.17 -44.00
C THR A 5 25.09 -7.62 -42.66
N THR A 6 24.34 -6.52 -42.68
CA THR A 6 23.74 -5.92 -41.49
C THR A 6 22.41 -6.60 -41.14
N VAL A 7 22.32 -7.24 -39.98
CA VAL A 7 21.06 -7.79 -39.44
C VAL A 7 20.39 -6.72 -38.59
N MET A 8 19.17 -6.33 -38.96
CA MET A 8 18.34 -5.37 -38.23
C MET A 8 17.52 -6.10 -37.16
N ALA A 9 17.80 -5.82 -35.88
CA ALA A 9 17.10 -6.41 -34.74
C ALA A 9 15.83 -5.62 -34.38
N LEU A 10 14.67 -6.27 -34.46
CA LEU A 10 13.39 -5.77 -33.94
C LEU A 10 13.33 -6.05 -32.42
N LEU A 11 13.16 -5.01 -31.61
CA LEU A 11 12.95 -5.13 -30.16
C LEU A 11 11.49 -5.48 -29.87
N PRO A 12 11.20 -6.52 -29.05
CA PRO A 12 9.83 -6.88 -28.70
C PRO A 12 9.23 -5.89 -27.69
N VAL A 13 8.01 -5.45 -27.96
CA VAL A 13 7.19 -4.67 -27.02
C VAL A 13 6.68 -5.64 -25.94
N ALA A 14 7.09 -5.45 -24.69
CA ALA A 14 6.60 -6.23 -23.57
C ALA A 14 5.17 -5.78 -23.20
N VAL A 15 4.18 -6.61 -23.51
CA VAL A 15 2.81 -6.45 -23.03
C VAL A 15 2.81 -6.87 -21.55
N ALA A 16 2.42 -5.97 -20.64
CA ALA A 16 2.21 -6.32 -19.24
C ALA A 16 0.97 -7.23 -19.14
N GLN A 17 1.18 -8.54 -19.23
CA GLN A 17 0.12 -9.53 -19.10
C GLN A 17 -0.19 -9.72 -17.61
N SER A 18 -1.39 -9.33 -17.18
CA SER A 18 -1.95 -9.77 -15.91
C SER A 18 -2.10 -11.29 -15.97
N GLU A 19 -1.40 -11.99 -15.08
CA GLU A 19 -1.39 -13.45 -15.10
C GLU A 19 -2.63 -13.95 -14.37
N LEU A 20 -3.56 -14.51 -15.14
CA LEU A 20 -4.83 -15.05 -14.65
C LEU A 20 -4.62 -16.54 -14.39
N GLN A 21 -4.57 -16.92 -13.11
CA GLN A 21 -4.25 -18.29 -12.70
C GLN A 21 -5.39 -18.90 -11.90
N THR A 22 -5.95 -20.01 -12.39
CA THR A 22 -6.87 -20.83 -11.61
C THR A 22 -6.07 -21.67 -10.61
N ARG A 23 -6.28 -21.46 -9.32
CA ARG A 23 -5.63 -22.22 -8.25
C ARG A 23 -6.65 -22.90 -7.35
N THR A 24 -6.23 -23.96 -6.66
CA THR A 24 -7.02 -24.54 -5.57
C THR A 24 -6.81 -23.70 -4.32
N LEU A 25 -7.91 -23.28 -3.71
CA LEU A 25 -7.94 -22.57 -2.43
C LEU A 25 -8.58 -23.47 -1.38
N VAL A 26 -8.10 -23.41 -0.15
CA VAL A 26 -8.65 -24.17 0.97
C VAL A 26 -9.09 -23.20 2.06
N ILE A 27 -10.37 -23.24 2.44
CA ILE A 27 -10.96 -22.40 3.49
C ILE A 27 -11.63 -23.32 4.51
N ASN A 28 -11.21 -23.25 5.78
CA ASN A 28 -11.77 -24.08 6.86
C ASN A 28 -11.82 -25.59 6.49
N GLY A 29 -10.80 -26.09 5.77
CA GLY A 29 -10.73 -27.48 5.30
C GLY A 29 -11.50 -27.80 4.03
N GLN A 30 -12.31 -26.87 3.51
CA GLN A 30 -13.03 -27.02 2.25
C GLN A 30 -12.17 -26.52 1.09
N SER A 31 -11.94 -27.38 0.10
CA SER A 31 -11.12 -27.07 -1.08
C SER A 31 -12.00 -26.69 -2.26
N GLY A 32 -11.64 -25.64 -2.99
CA GLY A 32 -12.34 -25.24 -4.20
C GLY A 32 -11.43 -24.50 -5.19
N LYS A 33 -11.86 -24.40 -6.45
CA LYS A 33 -11.13 -23.66 -7.48
C LYS A 33 -11.52 -22.19 -7.45
N ALA A 34 -10.53 -21.31 -7.49
CA ALA A 34 -10.72 -19.88 -7.64
C ALA A 34 -9.77 -19.31 -8.69
N VAL A 35 -10.26 -18.29 -9.40
CA VAL A 35 -9.42 -17.47 -10.28
C VAL A 35 -8.71 -16.45 -9.41
N ILE A 36 -7.39 -16.44 -9.50
CA ILE A 36 -6.54 -15.47 -8.84
C ILE A 36 -5.92 -14.58 -9.92
N TYR A 37 -6.15 -13.27 -9.78
CA TYR A 37 -5.51 -12.26 -10.59
C TYR A 37 -4.21 -11.85 -9.92
N ARG A 38 -3.12 -11.82 -10.69
CA ARG A 38 -1.85 -11.31 -10.19
C ARG A 38 -1.54 -9.96 -10.84
N ILE A 39 -1.56 -8.91 -10.04
CA ILE A 39 -1.27 -7.54 -10.47
C ILE A 39 -0.19 -7.00 -9.56
N ASN A 40 0.93 -6.52 -10.11
CA ASN A 40 2.04 -5.97 -9.32
C ASN A 40 2.51 -6.91 -8.20
N ASN A 41 2.53 -8.22 -8.48
CA ASN A 41 2.86 -9.29 -7.53
C ASN A 41 1.93 -9.44 -6.31
N GLN A 42 0.78 -8.75 -6.31
CA GLN A 42 -0.31 -8.95 -5.36
C GLN A 42 -1.36 -9.89 -5.96
N SER A 43 -1.94 -10.74 -5.12
CA SER A 43 -2.98 -11.69 -5.51
C SER A 43 -4.35 -11.14 -5.17
N PHE A 44 -5.22 -11.02 -6.15
CA PHE A 44 -6.60 -10.58 -6.00
C PHE A 44 -7.52 -11.74 -6.32
N ILE A 45 -8.57 -11.89 -5.52
CA ILE A 45 -9.56 -12.96 -5.66
C ILE A 45 -10.95 -12.37 -5.50
N ASP A 46 -11.89 -12.93 -6.24
CA ASP A 46 -13.30 -12.61 -6.13
C ASP A 46 -13.87 -13.07 -4.76
N LEU A 47 -14.54 -12.15 -4.06
CA LEU A 47 -15.07 -12.40 -2.71
C LEU A 47 -16.24 -13.39 -2.74
N GLU A 48 -17.02 -13.42 -3.82
CA GLU A 48 -18.10 -14.39 -3.98
C GLU A 48 -17.53 -15.82 -4.09
N SER A 49 -16.39 -15.96 -4.75
CA SER A 49 -15.65 -17.22 -4.83
C SER A 49 -15.13 -17.67 -3.48
N LEU A 50 -14.68 -16.76 -2.61
CA LEU A 50 -14.32 -17.08 -1.23
C LEU A 50 -15.54 -17.57 -0.43
N ALA A 51 -16.65 -16.83 -0.50
CA ALA A 51 -17.89 -17.22 0.17
C ALA A 51 -18.39 -18.59 -0.30
N ARG A 52 -18.38 -18.84 -1.61
CA ARG A 52 -18.79 -20.13 -2.18
C ARG A 52 -17.92 -21.29 -1.70
N ILE A 53 -16.60 -21.12 -1.66
CA ILE A 53 -15.67 -22.19 -1.25
C ILE A 53 -15.82 -22.50 0.24
N GLY A 54 -16.04 -21.49 1.06
CA GLY A 54 -16.17 -21.65 2.50
C GLY A 54 -17.60 -21.78 3.02
N ASN A 55 -18.61 -21.98 2.16
CA ASN A 55 -20.05 -21.98 2.52
C ASN A 55 -20.49 -20.73 3.31
N GLY A 56 -19.94 -19.57 2.96
CA GLY A 56 -20.23 -18.27 3.54
C GLY A 56 -21.16 -17.41 2.70
N SER A 57 -21.25 -16.14 3.09
CA SER A 57 -22.01 -15.10 2.40
C SER A 57 -21.20 -13.81 2.29
N VAL A 58 -21.40 -13.07 1.20
CA VAL A 58 -20.92 -11.68 1.05
C VAL A 58 -22.13 -10.75 1.14
N SER A 59 -22.00 -9.65 1.87
CA SER A 59 -22.98 -8.56 1.84
C SER A 59 -22.27 -7.21 1.73
N PHE A 60 -22.96 -6.26 1.09
CA PHE A 60 -22.47 -4.90 0.87
C PHE A 60 -23.35 -3.94 1.66
N ARG A 61 -22.77 -3.20 2.60
CA ARG A 61 -23.48 -2.21 3.43
C ARG A 61 -22.74 -0.88 3.38
N GLY A 62 -23.19 0.01 2.52
CA GLY A 62 -22.50 1.28 2.27
C GLY A 62 -21.10 1.02 1.73
N GLU A 63 -20.08 1.50 2.45
CA GLU A 63 -18.66 1.30 2.13
C GLU A 63 -18.08 0.00 2.70
N GLN A 64 -18.89 -0.82 3.37
CA GLN A 64 -18.44 -2.09 3.96
C GLN A 64 -18.77 -3.27 3.05
N ILE A 65 -17.77 -4.14 2.87
CA ILE A 65 -17.96 -5.48 2.31
C ILE A 65 -17.77 -6.48 3.45
N ILE A 66 -18.84 -7.21 3.77
CA ILE A 66 -18.89 -8.15 4.89
C ILE A 66 -18.87 -9.57 4.32
N LEU A 67 -17.75 -10.28 4.50
CA LEU A 67 -17.62 -11.71 4.21
C LEU A 67 -17.84 -12.50 5.52
N THR A 68 -18.89 -13.31 5.57
CA THR A 68 -19.20 -14.19 6.68
C THR A 68 -18.87 -15.62 6.29
N LEU A 69 -18.00 -16.30 7.03
CA LEU A 69 -17.65 -17.71 6.83
C LEU A 69 -18.07 -18.53 8.06
N PRO A 70 -18.74 -19.69 7.91
CA PRO A 70 -19.08 -20.56 9.02
C PRO A 70 -17.82 -21.08 9.71
N SER A 71 -17.70 -20.79 11.00
CA SER A 71 -16.73 -21.41 11.90
C SER A 71 -17.28 -22.77 12.35
N SER A 72 -16.49 -23.84 12.20
CA SER A 72 -16.77 -25.11 12.87
C SER A 72 -16.38 -25.01 14.36
N ALA A 73 -17.13 -24.22 15.13
CA ALA A 73 -17.36 -24.37 16.57
C ALA A 73 -18.27 -23.22 17.04
N ALA A 74 -19.41 -23.58 17.61
CA ALA A 74 -20.34 -22.66 18.24
C ALA A 74 -19.72 -22.02 19.50
N ALA A 75 -19.70 -20.70 19.53
CA ALA A 75 -19.84 -19.94 20.76
C ALA A 75 -20.74 -18.76 20.44
N THR A 76 -21.91 -18.72 21.07
CA THR A 76 -22.76 -17.55 21.19
C THR A 76 -21.89 -16.45 21.79
N VAL A 77 -21.42 -15.51 20.98
CA VAL A 77 -20.84 -14.28 21.52
C VAL A 77 -22.05 -13.41 21.90
N PRO A 78 -22.17 -12.94 23.16
CA PRO A 78 -23.14 -11.91 23.48
C PRO A 78 -22.95 -10.74 22.54
N ASP A 79 -24.06 -10.12 22.15
CA ASP A 79 -24.08 -8.77 21.61
C ASP A 79 -23.58 -7.83 22.71
N SER A 80 -22.27 -7.75 22.87
CA SER A 80 -21.60 -6.62 23.49
C SER A 80 -21.05 -5.81 22.34
N THR A 81 -21.79 -4.79 21.92
CA THR A 81 -21.19 -3.58 21.37
C THR A 81 -19.93 -3.31 22.20
N PRO A 82 -18.72 -3.45 21.64
CA PRO A 82 -17.54 -3.07 22.38
C PRO A 82 -17.72 -1.59 22.74
N PRO A 83 -17.22 -1.11 23.88
CA PRO A 83 -17.00 0.32 24.05
C PRO A 83 -16.25 0.84 22.81
N ASN A 84 -16.23 2.15 22.56
CA ASN A 84 -15.30 2.72 21.58
C ASN A 84 -13.84 2.36 21.98
N GLU A 85 -13.40 1.16 21.64
CA GLU A 85 -12.11 0.62 21.97
C GLU A 85 -11.18 1.20 20.91
N GLY A 86 -10.31 2.08 21.39
CA GLY A 86 -9.25 2.64 20.59
C GLY A 86 -8.35 1.56 19.99
N MET A 87 -7.37 2.00 19.24
CA MET A 87 -6.39 1.12 18.64
C MET A 87 -5.66 0.26 19.69
N THR A 88 -5.37 -0.97 19.32
CA THR A 88 -4.68 -1.93 20.20
C THR A 88 -3.20 -1.56 20.32
N ARG A 89 -2.60 -1.83 21.50
CA ARG A 89 -1.17 -1.50 21.73
C ARG A 89 -0.20 -2.18 20.76
N PRO A 90 -0.37 -3.47 20.41
CA PRO A 90 0.50 -4.12 19.43
C PRO A 90 0.43 -3.40 18.08
N PHE A 91 -0.78 -3.15 17.58
CA PHE A 91 -0.99 -2.41 16.34
C PHE A 91 -0.37 -1.01 16.39
N MET A 92 -0.65 -0.22 17.43
CA MET A 92 -0.10 1.14 17.55
C MET A 92 1.43 1.15 17.53
N THR A 93 2.06 0.16 18.17
CA THR A 93 3.53 0.05 18.20
C THR A 93 4.07 -0.15 16.79
N SER A 94 3.54 -1.14 16.07
CA SER A 94 3.97 -1.47 14.71
C SER A 94 3.61 -0.37 13.70
N ALA A 95 2.44 0.26 13.84
CA ALA A 95 1.98 1.34 12.98
C ALA A 95 2.79 2.64 13.15
N VAL A 96 3.18 2.99 14.39
CA VAL A 96 4.06 4.16 14.63
C VAL A 96 5.46 3.91 14.06
N GLN A 97 5.99 2.69 14.20
CA GLN A 97 7.27 2.31 13.61
C GLN A 97 7.21 2.37 12.08
N ASP A 98 6.15 1.85 11.48
CA ASP A 98 5.96 1.91 10.03
C ASP A 98 5.83 3.35 9.53
N LEU A 99 5.03 4.18 10.19
CA LEU A 99 4.92 5.60 9.86
C LEU A 99 6.29 6.32 9.90
N ALA A 100 7.18 5.96 10.84
CA ALA A 100 8.53 6.51 10.88
C ALA A 100 9.36 6.09 9.65
N LEU A 101 9.22 4.85 9.19
CA LEU A 101 9.88 4.36 7.97
C LEU A 101 9.34 5.07 6.72
N ILE A 102 8.03 5.26 6.61
CA ILE A 102 7.40 6.01 5.52
C ILE A 102 7.90 7.46 5.51
N LYS A 103 7.98 8.11 6.68
CA LYS A 103 8.48 9.50 6.81
C LYS A 103 9.95 9.62 6.44
N ASP A 104 10.80 8.67 6.85
CA ASP A 104 12.22 8.68 6.47
C ASP A 104 12.35 8.50 4.94
N TRP A 105 11.67 7.51 4.36
CA TRP A 105 11.66 7.30 2.92
C TRP A 105 11.22 8.56 2.16
N HIS A 106 10.10 9.16 2.55
CA HIS A 106 9.57 10.39 1.98
C HIS A 106 10.59 11.55 2.06
N THR A 107 11.19 11.77 3.23
CA THR A 107 12.15 12.85 3.47
C THR A 107 13.44 12.65 2.67
N LYS A 108 13.95 11.43 2.57
CA LYS A 108 15.15 11.11 1.79
C LYS A 108 14.91 11.28 0.30
N LEU A 109 13.72 10.93 -0.18
CA LEU A 109 13.31 11.17 -1.57
C LEU A 109 13.25 12.68 -1.88
N ALA A 110 12.57 13.46 -1.02
CA ALA A 110 12.49 14.91 -1.12
C ALA A 110 13.86 15.58 -1.18
N TYR A 111 14.74 15.20 -0.25
CA TYR A 111 16.11 15.69 -0.18
C TYR A 111 16.92 15.38 -1.45
N ALA A 112 16.83 14.15 -1.97
CA ALA A 112 17.55 13.74 -3.16
C ALA A 112 17.16 14.58 -4.39
N ILE A 113 15.90 14.99 -4.48
CA ILE A 113 15.36 15.75 -5.61
C ILE A 113 15.68 17.24 -5.51
N GLN A 114 15.49 17.85 -4.34
CA GLN A 114 15.87 19.25 -4.12
C GLN A 114 17.36 19.50 -4.33
N ARG A 115 18.20 18.52 -3.96
CA ARG A 115 19.66 18.65 -4.04
C ARG A 115 20.25 18.09 -5.33
N GLY A 116 19.42 17.59 -6.25
CA GLY A 116 19.87 17.03 -7.52
C GLY A 116 20.90 15.92 -7.36
N ILE A 117 20.86 15.16 -6.25
CA ILE A 117 21.93 14.22 -5.91
C ILE A 117 21.94 13.08 -6.94
N PRO A 118 23.06 12.86 -7.65
CA PRO A 118 23.18 11.77 -8.59
C PRO A 118 23.19 10.43 -7.86
N GLY A 119 22.48 9.44 -8.41
CA GLY A 119 22.40 8.09 -7.88
C GLY A 119 21.46 7.22 -8.70
N ASP A 120 21.69 5.90 -8.65
CA ASP A 120 20.90 4.87 -9.34
C ASP A 120 19.53 4.60 -8.68
N GLY A 121 19.25 5.25 -7.54
CA GLY A 121 18.01 5.09 -6.78
C GLY A 121 18.00 3.89 -5.83
N SER A 122 19.05 3.06 -5.80
CA SER A 122 19.14 1.85 -4.96
C SER A 122 18.87 2.11 -3.48
N ARG A 123 19.39 3.22 -2.93
CA ARG A 123 19.16 3.64 -1.54
C ARG A 123 17.69 3.99 -1.23
N ILE A 124 16.97 4.53 -2.21
CA ILE A 124 15.55 4.86 -2.07
C ILE A 124 14.70 3.58 -2.13
N VAL A 125 15.11 2.59 -2.92
CA VAL A 125 14.47 1.28 -2.98
C VAL A 125 14.55 0.57 -1.63
N VAL A 126 15.72 0.56 -0.97
CA VAL A 126 15.85 -0.05 0.36
C VAL A 126 14.94 0.61 1.41
N LEU A 127 14.73 1.93 1.33
CA LEU A 127 13.83 2.65 2.25
C LEU A 127 12.36 2.30 1.97
N HIS A 128 11.98 2.24 0.71
CA HIS A 128 10.66 1.76 0.29
C HIS A 128 10.39 0.34 0.81
N ASP A 129 11.33 -0.59 0.61
CA ASP A 129 11.15 -1.99 1.00
C ASP A 129 11.03 -2.16 2.52
N ARG A 130 11.76 -1.34 3.29
CA ARG A 130 11.61 -1.29 4.76
C ARG A 130 10.23 -0.78 5.17
N ALA A 131 9.72 0.28 4.54
CA ALA A 131 8.37 0.77 4.80
C ALA A 131 7.31 -0.26 4.39
N ALA A 132 7.49 -0.96 3.28
CA ALA A 132 6.56 -2.03 2.88
C ALA A 132 6.54 -3.19 3.91
N GLU A 133 7.69 -3.55 4.46
CA GLU A 133 7.79 -4.56 5.52
C GLU A 133 7.20 -4.09 6.85
N GLY A 134 7.42 -2.82 7.23
CA GLY A 134 6.79 -2.20 8.39
C GLY A 134 5.26 -2.25 8.31
N LEU A 135 4.71 -1.90 7.15
CA LEU A 135 3.28 -1.94 6.89
C LEU A 135 2.73 -3.37 6.99
N ARG A 136 3.48 -4.37 6.52
CA ARG A 136 3.13 -5.79 6.66
C ARG A 136 3.05 -6.20 8.14
N LEU A 137 3.99 -5.77 8.97
CA LEU A 137 3.97 -6.03 10.41
C LEU A 137 2.77 -5.37 11.08
N ALA A 138 2.50 -4.10 10.77
CA ALA A 138 1.31 -3.40 11.27
C ALA A 138 0.00 -4.10 10.86
N SER A 139 -0.06 -4.65 9.64
CA SER A 139 -1.21 -5.42 9.18
C SER A 139 -1.43 -6.73 9.93
N VAL A 140 -0.36 -7.38 10.39
CA VAL A 140 -0.45 -8.61 11.19
C VAL A 140 -1.00 -8.31 12.59
N ASP A 141 -0.62 -7.17 13.17
CA ASP A 141 -1.03 -6.78 14.51
C ASP A 141 -2.44 -6.14 14.57
N ALA A 142 -3.00 -5.77 13.41
CA ALA A 142 -4.32 -5.15 13.33
C ALA A 142 -5.44 -6.15 13.68
N SER A 143 -5.99 -6.02 14.89
CA SER A 143 -6.96 -6.98 15.43
C SER A 143 -8.33 -6.35 15.73
N SER A 144 -8.38 -5.06 16.04
CA SER A 144 -9.63 -4.33 16.27
C SER A 144 -10.20 -3.69 14.98
N HIS A 145 -11.44 -3.19 15.05
CA HIS A 145 -12.02 -2.40 13.96
C HIS A 145 -11.23 -1.08 13.75
N SER A 146 -10.93 -0.37 14.84
CA SER A 146 -10.12 0.85 14.84
C SER A 146 -8.74 0.63 14.24
N ASP A 147 -8.09 -0.51 14.52
CA ASP A 147 -6.80 -0.87 13.93
C ASP A 147 -6.89 -1.00 12.42
N ARG A 148 -7.93 -1.72 11.92
CA ARG A 148 -8.12 -1.93 10.48
C ARG A 148 -8.40 -0.63 9.73
N GLN A 149 -9.15 0.29 10.32
CA GLN A 149 -9.39 1.60 9.73
C GLN A 149 -8.12 2.45 9.71
N ALA A 150 -7.36 2.48 10.80
CA ALA A 150 -6.07 3.18 10.86
C ALA A 150 -5.03 2.58 9.89
N LEU A 151 -5.00 1.26 9.75
CA LEU A 151 -4.16 0.54 8.79
C LEU A 151 -4.48 0.95 7.35
N GLN A 152 -5.76 1.17 7.02
CA GLN A 152 -6.15 1.66 5.70
C GLN A 152 -5.55 3.04 5.41
N LEU A 153 -5.62 3.98 6.36
CA LEU A 153 -5.03 5.31 6.19
C LEU A 153 -3.50 5.26 6.08
N LEU A 154 -2.85 4.38 6.85
CA LEU A 154 -1.40 4.15 6.78
C LEU A 154 -0.99 3.56 5.41
N THR A 155 -1.77 2.60 4.90
CA THR A 155 -1.60 2.01 3.56
C THR A 155 -1.77 3.06 2.47
N ASN A 156 -2.79 3.91 2.58
CA ASN A 156 -3.01 5.00 1.63
C ASN A 156 -1.84 5.99 1.64
N ASN A 157 -1.30 6.34 2.81
CA ASN A 157 -0.13 7.21 2.92
C ASN A 157 1.10 6.59 2.23
N PHE A 158 1.38 5.29 2.47
CA PHE A 158 2.43 4.57 1.76
C PHE A 158 2.26 4.65 0.23
N ASN A 159 1.04 4.41 -0.26
CA ASN A 159 0.72 4.48 -1.68
C ASN A 159 0.87 5.89 -2.27
N GLN A 160 0.54 6.94 -1.50
CA GLN A 160 0.76 8.33 -1.91
C GLN A 160 2.25 8.62 -2.08
N VAL A 161 3.11 8.21 -1.13
CA VAL A 161 4.57 8.37 -1.27
C VAL A 161 5.10 7.58 -2.48
N ASP A 162 4.58 6.38 -2.71
CA ASP A 162 4.96 5.53 -3.84
C ASP A 162 4.56 6.12 -5.19
N GLN A 163 3.36 6.71 -5.27
CA GLN A 163 2.89 7.44 -6.45
C GLN A 163 3.74 8.68 -6.71
N TRP A 164 4.03 9.45 -5.66
CA TRP A 164 4.90 10.61 -5.77
C TRP A 164 6.31 10.23 -6.24
N LYS A 165 6.90 9.16 -5.69
CA LYS A 165 8.17 8.58 -6.20
C LYS A 165 8.12 8.30 -7.70
N ARG A 166 7.06 7.63 -8.19
CA ARG A 166 6.92 7.34 -9.63
C ARG A 166 6.91 8.61 -10.48
N LYS A 167 6.12 9.61 -10.09
CA LYS A 167 6.05 10.92 -10.76
C LYS A 167 7.43 11.58 -10.85
N LEU A 168 8.21 11.51 -9.78
CA LEU A 168 9.55 12.09 -9.73
C LEU A 168 10.56 11.34 -10.62
N VAL A 169 10.45 10.01 -10.68
CA VAL A 169 11.23 9.18 -11.62
C VAL A 169 10.89 9.53 -13.07
N ASP A 170 9.62 9.71 -13.38
CA ASP A 170 9.20 10.07 -14.74
C ASP A 170 9.61 11.51 -15.11
N ALA A 171 9.51 12.45 -14.17
CA ALA A 171 10.05 13.80 -14.33
C ALA A 171 11.56 13.79 -14.56
N ARG A 172 12.30 12.86 -13.95
CA ARG A 172 13.74 12.70 -14.22
C ARG A 172 13.99 12.16 -15.64
N LYS A 173 13.22 11.17 -16.09
CA LYS A 173 13.33 10.63 -17.47
C LYS A 173 13.03 11.69 -18.53
N SER A 174 12.08 12.59 -18.27
CA SER A 174 11.74 13.70 -19.16
C SER A 174 12.65 14.94 -18.98
N MET A 175 13.70 14.85 -18.15
CA MET A 175 14.58 15.97 -17.78
C MET A 175 13.86 17.15 -17.10
N SER A 176 12.61 16.97 -16.66
CA SER A 176 11.80 17.98 -15.96
C SER A 176 12.11 18.09 -14.46
N SER A 177 12.92 17.18 -13.88
CA SER A 177 13.25 17.21 -12.45
C SER A 177 14.10 18.42 -12.03
N ALA A 178 14.71 19.14 -12.99
CA ALA A 178 15.49 20.34 -12.73
C ALA A 178 14.68 21.43 -12.00
N ASN A 179 13.36 21.49 -12.22
CA ASN A 179 12.47 22.44 -11.56
C ASN A 179 12.54 22.33 -10.03
N TYR A 180 12.69 21.13 -9.48
CA TYR A 180 12.78 20.94 -8.04
C TYR A 180 14.12 21.35 -7.43
N SER A 181 15.21 21.29 -8.21
CA SER A 181 16.54 21.69 -7.75
C SER A 181 16.85 23.17 -7.97
N LEU A 182 16.15 23.81 -8.92
CA LEU A 182 16.35 25.21 -9.29
C LEU A 182 15.43 26.17 -8.54
N THR A 183 14.37 25.65 -7.91
CA THR A 183 13.35 26.45 -7.25
C THR A 183 13.22 26.00 -5.79
N PRO A 184 13.69 26.81 -4.81
CA PRO A 184 13.72 26.43 -3.40
C PRO A 184 12.36 26.02 -2.82
N ASP A 185 11.27 26.60 -3.32
CA ASP A 185 9.89 26.36 -2.86
C ASP A 185 9.12 25.36 -3.74
N ALA A 186 9.81 24.61 -4.61
CA ALA A 186 9.16 23.65 -5.52
C ALA A 186 8.38 22.56 -4.78
N LEU A 187 8.89 22.06 -3.64
CA LEU A 187 8.16 21.10 -2.80
C LEU A 187 6.99 21.73 -2.05
N GLU A 188 7.10 23.01 -1.70
CA GLU A 188 6.01 23.75 -1.05
C GLU A 188 4.81 23.93 -1.99
N LYS A 189 5.10 24.09 -3.29
CA LYS A 189 4.12 24.20 -4.37
C LYS A 189 3.63 22.85 -4.90
N ASP A 190 4.27 21.74 -4.55
CA ASP A 190 3.86 20.41 -4.98
C ASP A 190 2.70 19.90 -4.11
N SER A 191 1.48 19.92 -4.65
CA SER A 191 0.28 19.53 -3.94
C SER A 191 0.31 18.07 -3.45
N GLU A 192 0.98 17.16 -4.18
CA GLU A 192 1.11 15.76 -3.75
C GLU A 192 2.04 15.65 -2.52
N TYR A 193 3.16 16.38 -2.56
CA TYR A 193 4.07 16.46 -1.41
C TYR A 193 3.37 17.04 -0.18
N GLN A 194 2.62 18.13 -0.34
CA GLN A 194 1.89 18.76 0.78
C GLN A 194 0.79 17.85 1.35
N LYS A 195 0.12 17.07 0.50
CA LYS A 195 -0.88 16.08 0.93
C LYS A 195 -0.22 14.97 1.78
N ILE A 196 0.92 14.44 1.34
CA ILE A 196 1.72 13.46 2.08
C ILE A 196 2.19 14.03 3.43
N VAL A 197 2.68 15.27 3.47
CA VAL A 197 3.08 15.93 4.73
C VAL A 197 1.90 16.02 5.70
N SER A 198 0.74 16.44 5.20
CA SER A 198 -0.48 16.57 5.99
C SER A 198 -0.96 15.22 6.53
N CYS A 199 -0.93 14.17 5.71
CA CYS A 199 -1.29 12.81 6.13
C CYS A 199 -0.31 12.26 7.18
N ASN A 200 1.00 12.43 6.98
CA ASN A 200 2.02 12.00 7.94
C ASN A 200 1.89 12.66 9.31
N GLN A 201 1.50 13.95 9.35
CA GLN A 201 1.29 14.66 10.60
C GLN A 201 0.01 14.20 11.31
N PHE A 202 -1.07 14.02 10.55
CA PHE A 202 -2.30 13.47 11.06
C PHE A 202 -2.12 12.06 11.65
N LEU A 203 -1.52 11.14 10.89
CA LEU A 203 -1.27 9.77 11.32
C LEU A 203 -0.40 9.73 12.58
N GLY A 204 0.60 10.61 12.70
CA GLY A 204 1.44 10.68 13.89
C GLY A 204 0.64 11.00 15.16
N THR A 205 -0.26 11.99 15.08
CA THR A 205 -1.15 12.36 16.18
C THR A 205 -2.19 11.27 16.47
N MET A 206 -2.79 10.70 15.43
CA MET A 206 -3.84 9.69 15.56
C MET A 206 -3.30 8.41 16.22
N LEU A 207 -2.20 7.86 15.69
CA LEU A 207 -1.62 6.60 16.16
C LEU A 207 -1.09 6.71 17.59
N THR A 208 -0.50 7.85 17.96
CA THR A 208 -0.01 8.08 19.33
C THR A 208 -1.14 8.37 20.32
N GLY A 209 -2.24 8.98 19.87
CA GLY A 209 -3.45 9.19 20.67
C GLY A 209 -4.30 7.94 20.86
N GLY A 210 -4.10 6.90 20.04
CA GLY A 210 -4.78 5.62 20.16
C GLY A 210 -6.26 5.63 19.79
N GLN A 211 -6.78 6.73 19.24
CA GLN A 211 -8.17 6.84 18.80
C GLN A 211 -8.22 7.00 17.29
N TYR A 212 -8.99 6.16 16.62
CA TYR A 212 -9.19 6.29 15.18
C TYR A 212 -9.92 7.59 14.87
N GLN A 213 -9.40 8.30 13.88
CA GLN A 213 -10.01 9.47 13.28
C GLN A 213 -9.79 9.37 11.76
N ASP A 214 -10.55 10.11 10.98
CA ASP A 214 -10.39 10.15 9.54
C ASP A 214 -10.00 11.55 9.05
N THR A 215 -9.32 11.63 7.91
CA THR A 215 -8.92 12.88 7.26
C THR A 215 -8.82 12.71 5.75
N THR A 216 -9.22 13.74 5.00
CA THR A 216 -9.11 13.76 3.53
C THR A 216 -7.67 13.78 3.03
N SER A 217 -6.69 14.16 3.86
CA SER A 217 -5.28 14.13 3.45
C SER A 217 -4.74 12.72 3.21
N CYS A 218 -5.38 11.71 3.81
CA CYS A 218 -4.97 10.30 3.70
C CYS A 218 -5.80 9.49 2.69
N HIS A 219 -6.63 10.12 1.86
CA HIS A 219 -7.42 9.48 0.79
C HIS A 219 -7.00 9.93 -0.59
#